data_AF-A0A6P7FY98-F1
#
_entry.id   AF-A0A6P7FY98-F1
#
_cell.length_a   1.000
_cell.length_b   1.000
_cell.length_c   1.000
_cell.angle_alpha   90.00
_cell.angle_beta   90.00
_cell.angle_gamma   90.00
#
_symmetry.space_group_name_H-M   'P 1'
#
loop_
_entity.id
_entity.type
_entity.pdbx_description
1 polymer ?
#
loop_
_entity_poly.entity_id
_entity_poly.type
_entity_poly.pdbx_seq_one_letter_code
_entity_poly.pdbx_strand_id
1 'polypeptide(L)'
;MAGYRTAYTIDEDNMILEIITATEGYYYLRGRAYWIDLVNLGRFNKCRTWMSIQNRFEKKILPDIMNSNYLIPEIEKHKIVLAWEQTADDFCSDDSVSDDNDDDTGIDEDNTDKPIVSSTIKKR
;
A
#
# COMPACT_ATOMS: atom_id res chain seq x y z
N MET A 1 13.63 -19.86 27.18
CA MET A 1 12.44 -20.43 26.51
C MET A 1 12.49 -20.05 25.04
N ALA A 2 12.73 -21.01 24.14
CA ALA A 2 12.52 -20.77 22.72
C ALA A 2 11.01 -20.70 22.50
N GLY A 3 10.46 -19.49 22.36
CA GLY A 3 9.06 -19.31 22.01
C GLY A 3 8.81 -19.93 20.64
N TYR A 4 8.08 -21.04 20.59
CA TYR A 4 7.69 -21.66 19.32
C TYR A 4 6.87 -20.64 18.53
N ARG A 5 7.38 -20.24 17.35
CA ARG A 5 6.62 -19.39 16.43
C ARG A 5 5.41 -20.20 15.96
N THR A 6 4.21 -19.67 16.17
CA THR A 6 2.97 -20.31 15.69
C THR A 6 3.02 -20.46 14.17
N ALA A 7 2.83 -21.68 13.67
CA ALA A 7 2.72 -21.93 12.24
C ALA A 7 1.48 -21.21 11.68
N TYR A 8 1.58 -20.65 10.48
CA TYR A 8 0.42 -20.05 9.80
C TYR A 8 -0.46 -21.17 9.25
N THR A 9 -1.75 -21.09 9.57
CA THR A 9 -2.77 -22.02 9.07
C THR A 9 -3.37 -21.54 7.75
N ILE A 10 -3.97 -22.46 7.01
CA ILE A 10 -4.70 -22.13 5.77
C ILE A 10 -5.89 -21.21 6.08
N ASP A 11 -6.50 -21.35 7.27
CA ASP A 11 -7.57 -20.45 7.74
C ASP A 11 -7.09 -19.00 7.90
N GLU A 12 -5.89 -18.80 8.47
CA GLU A 12 -5.29 -17.47 8.57
C GLU A 12 -4.99 -16.89 7.17
N ASP A 13 -4.50 -17.71 6.24
CA ASP A 13 -4.25 -17.28 4.87
C ASP A 13 -5.56 -16.89 4.14
N ASN A 14 -6.64 -17.65 4.34
CA ASN A 14 -7.97 -17.34 3.83
C ASN A 14 -8.53 -16.04 4.43
N MET A 15 -8.34 -15.79 5.72
CA MET A 15 -8.75 -14.54 6.36
C MET A 15 -8.03 -13.32 5.76
N ILE A 16 -6.73 -13.44 5.45
CA ILE A 16 -5.97 -12.37 4.79
C ILE A 16 -6.62 -12.04 3.45
N LEU A 17 -6.86 -13.07 2.63
CA LEU A 17 -7.46 -12.89 1.32
C LEU A 17 -8.89 -12.34 1.38
N GLU A 18 -9.70 -12.81 2.34
CA GLU A 18 -11.07 -12.32 2.55
C GLU A 18 -11.09 -10.83 2.86
N ILE A 19 -10.22 -10.36 3.76
CA ILE A 19 -10.11 -8.93 4.10
C ILE A 19 -9.66 -8.11 2.88
N ILE A 20 -8.69 -8.61 2.11
CA ILE A 20 -8.23 -7.96 0.88
C ILE A 20 -9.39 -7.80 -0.09
N THR A 21 -10.18 -8.86 -0.28
CA THR A 21 -11.34 -8.81 -1.18
C THR A 21 -12.46 -7.90 -0.66
N ALA A 22 -12.73 -7.92 0.64
CA ALA A 22 -13.79 -7.11 1.24
C ALA A 22 -13.48 -5.61 1.22
N THR A 23 -12.20 -5.24 1.30
CA THR A 23 -11.74 -3.86 1.29
C THR A 23 -11.38 -3.35 -0.10
N GLU A 24 -11.49 -4.21 -1.13
CA GLU A 24 -10.93 -3.98 -2.47
C GLU A 24 -9.47 -3.49 -2.43
N GLY A 25 -8.72 -3.95 -1.42
CA GLY A 25 -7.40 -3.45 -1.04
C GLY A 25 -6.27 -3.82 -1.99
N TYR A 26 -6.58 -4.40 -3.16
CA TYR A 26 -5.63 -4.97 -4.12
C TYR A 26 -4.56 -3.96 -4.55
N TYR A 27 -4.93 -2.69 -4.71
CA TYR A 27 -4.02 -1.60 -5.08
C TYR A 27 -3.12 -1.14 -3.93
N TYR A 28 -3.49 -1.45 -2.68
CA TYR A 28 -2.77 -1.01 -1.48
C TYR A 28 -1.91 -2.12 -0.86
N LEU A 29 -1.84 -3.30 -1.48
CA LEU A 29 -1.07 -4.45 -1.00
C LEU A 29 0.43 -4.18 -0.89
N ARG A 30 0.96 -3.22 -1.65
CA ARG A 30 2.37 -2.78 -1.55
C ARG A 30 2.59 -1.84 -0.35
N GLY A 31 1.53 -1.16 0.10
CA GLY A 31 1.58 -0.13 1.12
C GLY A 31 1.65 -0.70 2.54
N ARG A 32 2.64 -0.25 3.32
CA ARG A 32 2.79 -0.66 4.72
C ARG A 32 1.58 -0.30 5.60
N ALA A 33 0.96 0.86 5.34
CA ALA A 33 -0.19 1.34 6.12
C ALA A 33 -1.36 0.35 6.09
N TYR A 34 -1.66 -0.21 4.91
CA TYR A 34 -2.71 -1.19 4.73
C TYR A 34 -2.54 -2.43 5.62
N TRP A 35 -1.33 -3.00 5.66
CA TRP A 35 -1.04 -4.16 6.51
C TRP A 35 -1.06 -3.83 8.01
N ILE A 36 -0.69 -2.61 8.39
CA ILE A 36 -0.79 -2.15 9.79
C ILE A 36 -2.26 -2.08 10.19
N ASP A 37 -3.10 -1.46 9.36
CA ASP A 37 -4.55 -1.35 9.62
C ASP A 37 -5.20 -2.73 9.68
N LEU A 38 -4.79 -3.64 8.82
CA LEU A 38 -5.23 -5.03 8.81
C LEU A 38 -4.90 -5.78 10.12
N VAL A 39 -3.73 -5.53 10.72
CA VAL A 39 -3.39 -6.06 12.05
C VAL A 39 -4.16 -5.37 13.16
N ASN A 40 -4.35 -4.05 13.05
CA ASN A 40 -5.11 -3.26 14.03
C ASN A 40 -6.59 -3.67 14.10
N LEU A 41 -7.16 -4.23 13.02
CA LEU A 41 -8.49 -4.85 13.04
C LEU A 41 -8.61 -6.02 14.04
N GLY A 42 -7.50 -6.56 14.55
CA GLY A 42 -7.49 -7.57 15.61
C GLY A 42 -8.02 -8.94 15.18
N ARG A 43 -8.14 -9.19 13.86
CA ARG A 43 -8.58 -10.47 13.29
C ARG A 43 -7.54 -11.58 13.41
N PHE A 44 -6.28 -11.21 13.66
CA PHE A 44 -5.16 -12.14 13.76
C PHE A 44 -4.73 -12.35 15.20
N ASN A 45 -4.12 -13.51 15.47
CA ASN A 45 -3.55 -13.82 16.76
C ASN A 45 -2.53 -12.74 17.20
N LYS A 46 -2.49 -12.41 18.50
CA LYS A 46 -1.65 -11.33 19.09
C LYS A 46 -0.15 -11.43 18.78
N CYS A 47 0.32 -12.57 18.28
CA CYS A 47 1.72 -12.79 17.90
C CYS A 47 2.03 -12.48 16.42
N ARG A 48 1.03 -12.09 15.63
CA ARG A 48 1.20 -11.78 14.20
C ARG A 48 1.45 -10.28 14.03
N THR A 49 2.60 -9.94 13.45
CA THR A 49 2.92 -8.56 13.06
C THR A 49 2.59 -8.33 11.58
N TRP A 50 2.34 -7.08 11.21
CA TRP A 50 2.01 -6.69 9.82
C TRP A 50 3.07 -7.20 8.84
N MET A 51 4.35 -7.13 9.24
CA MET A 51 5.50 -7.58 8.47
C MET A 51 5.53 -9.09 8.26
N SER A 52 5.10 -9.86 9.28
CA SER A 52 4.98 -11.32 9.18
C SER A 52 3.85 -11.72 8.25
N ILE A 53 2.71 -11.01 8.31
CA ILE A 53 1.55 -11.24 7.44
C ILE A 53 1.88 -10.90 6.00
N GLN A 54 2.48 -9.73 5.76
CA GLN A 54 2.90 -9.31 4.43
C GLN A 54 3.90 -10.29 3.80
N ASN A 55 4.94 -10.69 4.54
CA ASN A 55 5.92 -11.66 4.04
C ASN A 55 5.31 -13.05 3.81
N ARG A 56 4.29 -13.45 4.58
CA ARG A 56 3.51 -14.67 4.34
C ARG A 56 2.71 -14.56 3.05
N PHE A 57 2.04 -13.42 2.84
CA PHE A 57 1.29 -13.14 1.63
C PHE A 57 2.19 -13.22 0.41
N GLU A 58 3.31 -12.49 0.40
CA GLU A 58 4.22 -12.42 -0.74
C GLU A 58 4.91 -13.76 -1.06
N LYS A 59 5.40 -14.49 -0.05
CA LYS A 59 6.21 -15.70 -0.28
C LYS A 59 5.41 -17.00 -0.38
N LYS A 60 4.20 -17.03 0.17
CA LYS A 60 3.38 -18.24 0.20
C LYS A 60 2.07 -18.03 -0.51
N ILE A 61 1.29 -17.03 -0.14
CA ILE A 61 -0.07 -16.88 -0.68
C ILE A 61 -0.02 -16.48 -2.16
N LEU A 62 0.77 -15.49 -2.53
CA LEU A 62 0.84 -14.97 -3.90
C LEU A 62 1.22 -16.03 -4.95
N PRO A 63 2.33 -16.81 -4.80
CA PRO A 63 2.68 -17.84 -5.78
C PRO A 63 1.72 -19.04 -5.77
N ASP A 64 1.01 -19.25 -4.65
CA ASP A 64 0.12 -20.39 -4.43
C ASP A 64 -1.36 -20.01 -4.66
N ILE A 65 -1.67 -18.73 -4.94
CA ILE A 65 -3.04 -18.18 -4.87
C ILE A 65 -4.04 -18.89 -5.79
N MET A 66 -3.54 -19.44 -6.90
CA MET A 66 -4.32 -20.20 -7.89
C MET A 66 -4.73 -21.59 -7.38
N ASN A 67 -4.18 -22.07 -6.26
CA ASN A 67 -4.57 -23.36 -5.70
C ASN A 67 -6.01 -23.34 -5.16
N SER A 68 -6.65 -24.50 -5.24
CA SER A 68 -8.03 -24.73 -4.77
C SER A 68 -8.15 -24.76 -3.24
N ASN A 69 -7.04 -24.67 -2.50
CA ASN A 69 -7.03 -24.60 -1.04
C ASN A 69 -7.59 -23.28 -0.51
N TYR A 70 -7.58 -22.24 -1.34
CA TYR A 70 -8.13 -20.93 -1.01
C TYR A 70 -9.59 -20.82 -1.39
N LEU A 71 -10.43 -20.41 -0.43
CA LEU A 71 -11.89 -20.32 -0.54
C LEU A 71 -12.39 -19.13 -1.38
N ILE A 72 -11.46 -18.32 -1.89
CA ILE A 72 -11.72 -17.12 -2.66
C ILE A 72 -12.15 -17.49 -4.09
N PRO A 73 -13.13 -16.79 -4.69
CA PRO A 73 -13.50 -16.99 -6.10
C PRO A 73 -12.33 -16.67 -7.05
N GLU A 74 -12.26 -17.39 -8.16
CA GLU A 74 -11.15 -17.28 -9.13
C GLU A 74 -11.00 -15.89 -9.74
N ILE A 75 -12.12 -15.17 -9.92
CA ILE A 75 -12.15 -13.78 -10.39
C ILE A 75 -11.32 -12.88 -9.46
N GLU A 76 -11.47 -13.05 -8.14
CA GLU A 76 -10.77 -12.25 -7.15
C GLU A 76 -9.28 -12.62 -7.06
N LYS A 77 -8.95 -13.91 -7.23
CA LYS A 77 -7.56 -14.37 -7.33
C LYS A 77 -6.83 -13.68 -8.50
N HIS A 78 -7.48 -13.62 -9.67
CA HIS A 78 -6.92 -12.92 -10.83
C HIS A 78 -6.74 -11.42 -10.59
N LYS A 79 -7.72 -10.75 -9.96
CA LYS A 79 -7.59 -9.32 -9.61
C LYS A 79 -6.39 -9.05 -8.70
N ILE A 80 -6.16 -9.89 -7.68
CA ILE A 80 -5.04 -9.75 -6.75
C ILE A 80 -3.70 -9.83 -7.50
N VAL A 81 -3.55 -10.84 -8.37
CA VAL A 81 -2.31 -11.03 -9.15
C VAL A 81 -2.10 -9.86 -10.10
N LEU A 82 -3.13 -9.46 -10.84
CA LEU A 82 -3.04 -8.38 -11.82
C LEU A 82 -2.74 -7.03 -11.15
N ALA A 83 -3.36 -6.72 -10.01
CA ALA A 83 -3.06 -5.51 -9.25
C ALA A 83 -1.62 -5.51 -8.70
N TRP A 84 -1.11 -6.67 -8.28
CA TRP A 84 0.26 -6.83 -7.80
C TRP A 84 1.30 -6.66 -8.92
N GLU A 85 1.00 -7.14 -10.12
CA GLU A 85 1.86 -6.95 -11.30
C GLU A 85 1.85 -5.48 -11.76
N GLN A 86 0.68 -4.85 -11.88
CA GLN A 86 0.57 -3.46 -12.35
C GLN A 86 1.28 -2.46 -11.45
N THR A 87 1.18 -2.63 -10.13
CA THR A 87 1.87 -1.74 -9.18
C THR A 87 3.39 -1.99 -9.09
N ALA A 88 3.94 -2.99 -9.78
CA ALA A 88 5.38 -3.19 -9.88
C ALA A 88 6.04 -2.28 -10.94
N ASP A 89 5.32 -1.91 -12.01
CA ASP A 89 5.86 -1.17 -13.16
C ASP A 89 5.89 0.36 -12.95
N ASP A 90 4.97 0.93 -12.16
CA ASP A 90 4.90 2.38 -11.93
C ASP A 90 6.07 2.96 -11.10
N PHE A 91 6.99 2.12 -10.62
CA PHE A 91 8.15 2.56 -9.81
C PHE A 91 9.48 2.62 -10.58
N CYS A 92 9.47 2.41 -11.90
CA CYS A 92 10.68 2.46 -12.74
C CYS A 92 10.64 3.48 -13.90
N SER A 93 9.73 4.45 -13.85
CA SER A 93 9.95 5.70 -14.61
C SER A 93 11.01 6.54 -13.88
N ASP A 94 12.24 6.07 -14.02
CA ASP A 94 13.47 6.83 -13.89
C ASP A 94 13.33 8.08 -14.77
N ASP A 95 13.01 9.21 -14.14
CA ASP A 95 13.11 10.54 -14.76
C ASP A 95 14.60 10.83 -14.94
N SER A 96 15.17 10.19 -15.96
CA SER A 96 16.48 10.48 -16.52
C SER A 96 16.44 11.89 -17.13
N VAL A 97 16.88 12.85 -16.30
CA VAL A 97 17.62 14.09 -16.58
C VAL A 97 17.30 14.90 -17.85
N SER A 98 17.02 16.19 -17.64
CA SER A 98 17.66 17.25 -18.44
C SER A 98 18.15 18.34 -17.49
N ASP A 99 19.37 18.13 -17.00
CA ASP A 99 20.25 19.16 -16.47
C ASP A 99 20.72 20.00 -17.66
N ASP A 100 19.98 21.06 -17.96
CA ASP A 100 20.36 22.01 -19.02
C ASP A 100 20.20 23.44 -18.51
N ASN A 101 21.36 23.97 -18.09
CA ASN A 101 21.83 25.35 -18.21
C ASN A 101 21.26 26.40 -17.25
N ASP A 102 22.10 26.70 -16.25
CA ASP A 102 22.48 28.06 -15.83
C ASP A 102 22.35 29.09 -16.99
N ASP A 103 21.43 30.05 -16.86
CA ASP A 103 21.58 31.38 -17.45
C ASP A 103 21.01 32.42 -16.49
N ASP A 104 21.93 33.02 -15.78
CA ASP A 104 21.79 34.21 -14.94
C ASP A 104 21.31 35.40 -15.80
N THR A 105 20.03 35.75 -15.68
CA THR A 105 19.58 37.11 -16.03
C THR A 105 18.98 37.78 -14.81
N GLY A 106 19.83 38.52 -14.09
CA GLY A 106 19.39 39.58 -13.19
C GLY A 106 18.47 40.56 -13.91
N ILE A 107 17.25 40.67 -13.42
CA ILE A 107 16.36 41.79 -13.70
C ILE A 107 15.99 42.40 -12.35
N ASP A 108 16.46 43.62 -12.19
CA ASP A 108 16.30 44.48 -11.03
C ASP A 108 14.83 44.86 -10.75
N GLU A 109 14.55 45.01 -9.47
CA GLU A 109 13.66 46.00 -8.83
C GLU A 109 12.47 46.55 -9.65
N ASP A 110 11.23 46.28 -9.21
CA ASP A 110 10.34 47.39 -8.84
C ASP A 110 9.23 46.96 -7.85
N ASN A 111 8.96 47.91 -6.96
CA ASN A 111 8.07 47.90 -5.81
C ASN A 111 6.60 47.78 -6.20
N THR A 112 5.79 47.04 -5.43
CA THR A 112 4.49 47.58 -4.96
C THR A 112 4.05 46.96 -3.63
N ASP A 113 3.82 47.86 -2.68
CA ASP A 113 3.30 47.70 -1.32
C ASP A 113 1.90 47.02 -1.20
N LYS A 114 1.81 46.05 -0.26
CA LYS A 114 0.80 45.88 0.84
C LYS A 114 -0.71 45.73 0.48
N PRO A 115 -1.64 45.39 1.41
CA PRO A 115 -1.52 44.75 2.73
C PRO A 115 -2.47 43.54 2.95
N ILE A 116 -2.21 42.87 4.08
CA ILE A 116 -2.97 41.86 4.83
C ILE A 116 -4.46 42.23 5.03
N VAL A 117 -5.38 41.26 4.87
CA VAL A 117 -6.58 41.16 5.73
C VAL A 117 -7.12 39.73 5.83
N SER A 118 -7.25 39.27 7.07
CA SER A 118 -8.02 38.09 7.51
C SER A 118 -9.52 38.39 7.49
N SER A 119 -10.37 37.43 7.09
CA SER A 119 -11.79 37.39 7.51
C SER A 119 -12.47 36.02 7.30
N THR A 120 -12.63 35.27 8.38
CA THR A 120 -13.92 34.86 8.99
C THR A 120 -15.11 34.37 8.13
N ILE A 121 -15.43 33.06 8.27
CA ILE A 121 -16.75 32.39 8.46
C ILE A 121 -17.89 32.56 7.41
N LYS A 122 -18.44 31.43 6.91
CA LYS A 122 -19.90 31.12 7.02
C LYS A 122 -20.26 29.64 6.82
N LYS A 123 -20.88 29.07 7.86
CA LYS A 123 -21.69 27.83 7.84
C LYS A 123 -22.92 27.99 6.93
N ARG A 124 -23.35 26.91 6.30
CA ARG A 124 -24.75 26.65 5.95
C ARG A 124 -25.23 25.44 6.72
#